data_AF-A0A661TDJ1-F1
#
_entry.id   AF-A0A661TDJ1-F1
#
_cell.length_a   1.000
_cell.length_b   1.000
_cell.length_c   1.000
_cell.angle_alpha   90.00
_cell.angle_beta   90.00
_cell.angle_gamma   90.00
#
_symmetry.space_group_name_H-M   'P 1'
#
loop_
_entity.id
_entity.type
_entity.pdbx_description
1 polymer ?
#
loop_
_entity_poly.entity_id
_entity_poly.type
_entity_poly.pdbx_seq_one_letter_code
_entity_poly.pdbx_strand_id
1 'polypeptide(L)'
;NGTISLGTMLAWQALGIAFLIPLGSMIETARQWQLLGAYLERIEDIIAAKPERSPSQIGAAPRLQGSIAVEHLRFCYDSGSTPVLKDISFSIEARQKLALVGRTGAGKSTLALLLLGLYKPTEGRILYDSVSISDIDLRDLRRQFGAVLQESFLFYGSIRQNIAFINPHLPLEDIIEAARIAAIHDEIMQMPMGYETLIAEGGIGLSGGQRQRLSIARAIVHKPAILLLDEATSHLDAVTEDTVDRNLNVQVGTRIVIAHRLSTIQNADLILVLEDGRIVEKGRHQELMSRKGYYRDLVKIQIGRGSGAQG
;
A
#
# COMPACT_ATOMS: atom_id res chain seq x y z
N ASN A 1 75.84 23.08 29.81
CA ASN A 1 76.06 21.62 29.92
C ASN A 1 75.94 21.01 28.53
N GLY A 2 77.02 20.92 27.75
CA GLY A 2 77.05 20.37 26.38
C GLY A 2 76.76 18.87 26.32
N THR A 3 75.63 18.44 26.86
CA THR A 3 75.27 17.05 27.14
C THR A 3 74.33 16.45 26.09
N ILE A 4 73.99 17.19 25.02
CA ILE A 4 73.07 16.74 23.97
C ILE A 4 73.68 17.14 22.61
N SER A 5 73.94 16.15 21.75
CA SER A 5 74.44 16.38 20.38
C SER A 5 73.28 16.73 19.44
N LEU A 6 73.58 17.36 18.30
CA LEU A 6 72.57 17.63 17.27
C LEU A 6 71.86 16.34 16.81
N GLY A 7 72.59 15.22 16.74
CA GLY A 7 72.05 13.91 16.42
C GLY A 7 71.06 13.39 17.47
N THR A 8 71.29 13.64 18.77
CA THR A 8 70.34 13.25 19.81
C THR A 8 69.10 14.13 19.82
N MET A 9 69.18 15.41 19.45
CA MET A 9 67.99 16.28 19.28
C MET A 9 67.09 15.81 18.12
N LEU A 10 67.68 15.48 16.96
CA LEU A 10 66.95 14.95 15.82
C LEU A 10 66.34 13.57 16.12
N ALA A 11 67.05 12.71 16.85
CA ALA A 11 66.52 11.43 17.31
C ALA A 11 65.32 11.61 18.25
N TRP A 12 65.37 12.56 19.19
CA TRP A 12 64.23 12.89 20.07
C TRP A 12 63.02 13.43 19.30
N GLN A 13 63.25 14.27 18.29
CA GLN A 13 62.17 14.76 17.43
C GLN A 13 61.53 13.62 16.63
N ALA A 14 62.34 12.74 16.04
CA ALA A 14 61.86 11.58 15.30
C ALA A 14 61.07 10.62 16.21
N LEU A 15 61.57 10.35 17.42
CA LEU A 15 60.87 9.54 18.44
C LEU A 15 59.56 10.21 18.89
N GLY A 16 59.55 11.52 19.07
CA GLY A 16 58.35 12.28 19.42
C GLY A 16 57.27 12.17 18.33
N ILE A 17 57.64 12.33 17.06
CA ILE A 17 56.73 12.14 15.92
C ILE A 17 56.24 10.70 15.84
N ALA A 18 57.16 9.73 15.96
CA ALA A 18 56.84 8.30 15.92
C ALA A 18 55.93 7.85 17.08
N PHE A 19 55.90 8.59 18.19
CA PHE A 19 55.01 8.33 19.32
C PHE A 19 53.66 9.05 19.22
N LEU A 20 53.65 10.32 18.80
CA LEU A 20 52.45 11.15 18.74
C LEU A 20 51.50 10.74 17.59
N ILE A 21 52.02 10.30 16.44
CA ILE A 21 51.20 9.87 15.30
C ILE A 21 50.33 8.65 15.66
N PRO A 22 50.88 7.54 16.21
CA PRO A 22 50.07 6.41 16.63
C PRO A 22 49.02 6.76 17.69
N LEU A 23 49.36 7.63 18.65
CA LEU A 23 48.40 8.08 19.67
C LEU A 23 47.20 8.81 19.05
N GLY A 24 47.44 9.71 18.09
CA GLY A 24 46.35 10.33 17.34
C GLY A 24 45.50 9.31 16.58
N SER A 25 46.15 8.32 15.93
CA SER A 25 45.46 7.25 15.21
C SER A 25 44.62 6.34 16.12
N MET A 26 45.04 6.12 17.38
CA MET A 26 44.30 5.34 18.37
C MET A 26 42.99 6.02 18.78
N ILE A 27 43.01 7.35 18.95
CA ILE A 27 41.79 8.12 19.26
C ILE A 27 40.79 8.00 18.10
N GLU A 28 41.26 8.15 16.86
CA GLU A 28 40.38 8.02 15.69
C GLU A 28 39.87 6.58 15.51
N THR A 29 40.71 5.58 15.76
CA THR A 29 40.32 4.16 15.73
C THR A 29 39.28 3.88 16.81
N ALA A 30 39.46 4.39 18.03
CA ALA A 30 38.48 4.26 19.11
C ALA A 30 37.14 4.90 18.75
N ARG A 31 37.14 6.06 18.09
CA ARG A 31 35.92 6.69 17.57
C ARG A 31 35.24 5.84 16.49
N GLN A 32 36.01 5.23 15.60
CA GLN A 32 35.48 4.30 14.59
C GLN A 32 34.86 3.05 15.22
N TRP A 33 35.45 2.52 16.30
CA TRP A 33 34.89 1.40 17.05
C TRP A 33 33.55 1.73 17.70
N GLN A 34 33.41 2.94 18.27
CA GLN A 34 32.12 3.39 18.81
C GLN A 34 31.04 3.49 17.73
N LEU A 35 31.40 4.06 16.57
CA LEU A 35 30.49 4.18 15.43
C LEU A 35 30.07 2.80 14.89
N LEU A 36 31.02 1.87 14.79
CA LEU A 36 30.77 0.49 14.38
C LEU A 36 29.81 -0.21 15.35
N GLY A 37 30.00 -0.03 16.67
CA GLY A 37 29.08 -0.56 17.68
C GLY A 37 27.64 -0.11 17.45
N ALA A 38 27.41 1.19 17.22
CA ALA A 38 26.09 1.73 16.93
C ALA A 38 25.47 1.19 15.62
N TYR A 39 26.29 0.87 14.61
CA TYR A 39 25.80 0.22 13.40
C TYR A 39 25.45 -1.25 13.62
N LEU A 40 26.23 -1.97 14.44
CA LEU A 40 25.97 -3.36 14.78
C LEU A 40 24.66 -3.50 15.57
N GLU A 41 24.39 -2.61 16.54
CA GLU A 41 23.12 -2.60 17.27
C GLU A 41 21.92 -2.42 16.33
N ARG A 42 21.99 -1.49 15.37
CA ARG A 42 20.92 -1.30 14.38
C ARG A 42 20.72 -2.51 13.46
N ILE A 43 21.79 -3.19 13.11
CA ILE A 43 21.72 -4.43 12.32
C ILE A 43 21.09 -5.54 13.17
N GLU A 44 21.46 -5.64 14.45
CA GLU A 44 20.88 -6.60 15.39
C GLU A 44 19.37 -6.39 15.53
N ASP A 45 18.90 -5.15 15.65
CA ASP A 45 17.46 -4.84 15.70
C ASP A 45 16.69 -5.41 14.50
N ILE A 46 17.29 -5.34 13.30
CA ILE A 46 16.68 -5.87 12.07
C ILE A 46 16.77 -7.40 12.01
N ILE A 47 17.91 -7.98 12.39
CA ILE A 47 18.12 -9.44 12.35
C ILE A 47 17.30 -10.15 13.41
N ALA A 48 17.18 -9.57 14.61
CA ALA A 48 16.42 -10.10 15.73
C ALA A 48 14.92 -9.82 15.63
N ALA A 49 14.48 -8.99 14.68
CA ALA A 49 13.08 -8.70 14.45
C ALA A 49 12.30 -10.00 14.18
N LYS A 50 11.24 -10.22 14.97
CA LYS A 50 10.40 -11.41 14.82
C LYS A 50 9.69 -11.38 13.47
N PRO A 51 9.70 -12.48 12.69
CA PRO A 51 8.93 -12.58 11.46
C PRO A 51 7.45 -12.35 11.70
N GLU A 52 6.75 -11.78 10.71
CA GLU A 52 5.33 -11.42 10.78
C GLU A 52 4.43 -12.58 11.25
N ARG A 53 4.72 -13.82 10.77
CA ARG A 53 4.23 -15.11 11.29
C ARG A 53 5.19 -16.23 10.86
N SER A 54 5.28 -17.31 11.65
CA SER A 54 6.02 -18.52 11.28
C SER A 54 5.19 -19.40 10.33
N PRO A 55 5.71 -19.84 9.18
CA PRO A 55 4.99 -20.72 8.23
C PRO A 55 4.58 -22.07 8.82
N SER A 56 5.20 -22.50 9.93
CA SER A 56 5.14 -23.88 10.42
C SER A 56 3.85 -24.30 11.13
N GLN A 57 2.85 -23.41 11.29
CA GLN A 57 1.61 -23.70 12.05
C GLN A 57 0.32 -23.35 11.29
N ILE A 58 0.41 -22.90 10.04
CA ILE A 58 -0.72 -22.27 9.34
C ILE A 58 -0.94 -23.00 8.01
N GLY A 59 -2.21 -23.30 7.70
CA GLY A 59 -2.58 -23.91 6.42
C GLY A 59 -2.37 -22.95 5.25
N ALA A 60 -2.05 -23.50 4.07
CA ALA A 60 -2.06 -22.72 2.83
C ALA A 60 -3.45 -22.10 2.61
N ALA A 61 -3.49 -20.85 2.12
CA ALA A 61 -4.77 -20.21 1.85
C ALA A 61 -5.54 -21.00 0.77
N PRO A 62 -6.81 -21.35 0.99
CA PRO A 62 -7.63 -21.88 -0.09
C PRO A 62 -7.77 -20.82 -1.19
N ARG A 63 -8.09 -21.27 -2.40
CA ARG A 63 -8.45 -20.35 -3.48
C ARG A 63 -9.75 -19.62 -3.08
N LEU A 64 -9.66 -18.31 -2.91
CA LEU A 64 -10.76 -17.48 -2.45
C LEU A 64 -11.79 -17.30 -3.57
N GLN A 65 -13.06 -17.43 -3.19
CA GLN A 65 -14.21 -16.95 -3.95
C GLN A 65 -14.39 -15.44 -3.75
N GLY A 66 -13.95 -14.92 -2.59
CA GLY A 66 -13.85 -13.49 -2.32
C GLY A 66 -14.92 -12.95 -1.37
N SER A 67 -15.65 -13.80 -0.63
CA SER A 67 -16.51 -13.31 0.45
C SER A 67 -15.67 -12.87 1.64
N ILE A 68 -16.09 -11.79 2.31
CA ILE A 68 -15.37 -11.22 3.45
C ILE A 68 -16.38 -10.95 4.56
N ALA A 69 -16.08 -11.42 5.78
CA ALA A 69 -16.84 -11.08 6.98
C ALA A 69 -15.90 -10.48 8.02
N VAL A 70 -16.35 -9.40 8.65
CA VAL A 70 -15.65 -8.70 9.73
C VAL A 70 -16.57 -8.72 10.93
N GLU A 71 -16.05 -9.21 12.06
CA GLU A 71 -16.83 -9.43 13.28
C GLU A 71 -16.17 -8.74 14.47
N HIS A 72 -16.87 -7.76 15.05
CA HIS A 72 -16.48 -7.02 16.26
C HIS A 72 -15.05 -6.47 16.23
N LEU A 73 -14.61 -6.04 15.04
CA LEU A 73 -13.23 -5.63 14.80
C LEU A 73 -12.89 -4.34 15.55
N ARG A 74 -11.82 -4.38 16.33
CA ARG A 74 -11.20 -3.20 16.95
C ARG A 74 -9.71 -3.15 16.64
N PHE A 75 -9.19 -1.93 16.51
CA PHE A 75 -7.79 -1.72 16.18
C PHE A 75 -7.21 -0.44 16.78
N CYS A 76 -6.02 -0.58 17.35
CA CYS A 76 -5.12 0.49 17.78
C CYS A 76 -3.74 0.28 17.13
N TYR A 77 -3.06 1.36 16.71
CA TYR A 77 -1.70 1.24 16.15
C TYR A 77 -0.69 0.84 17.22
N ASP A 78 -0.77 1.47 18.39
CA ASP A 78 0.09 1.16 19.54
C ASP A 78 -0.73 0.71 20.74
N SER A 79 -0.17 -0.19 21.54
CA SER A 79 -0.74 -0.61 22.82
C SER A 79 -0.93 0.59 23.74
N GLY A 80 -2.17 0.99 23.99
CA GLY A 80 -2.52 2.15 24.84
C GLY A 80 -2.88 3.43 24.07
N SER A 81 -2.79 3.42 22.74
CA SER A 81 -3.33 4.51 21.89
C SER A 81 -4.85 4.46 21.80
N THR A 82 -5.45 5.58 21.38
CA THR A 82 -6.89 5.66 21.14
C THR A 82 -7.30 4.71 20.00
N PRO A 83 -8.38 3.91 20.16
CA PRO A 83 -8.82 3.03 19.09
C PRO A 83 -9.20 3.79 17.84
N VAL A 84 -8.59 3.41 16.71
CA VAL A 84 -8.88 3.97 15.39
C VAL A 84 -10.12 3.32 14.81
N LEU A 85 -10.29 2.01 15.03
CA LEU A 85 -11.51 1.28 14.68
C LEU A 85 -12.14 0.70 15.94
N LYS A 86 -13.46 0.85 16.04
CA LYS A 86 -14.27 0.56 17.22
C LYS A 86 -15.48 -0.28 16.80
N ASP A 87 -15.40 -1.59 17.01
CA ASP A 87 -16.53 -2.51 16.84
C ASP A 87 -17.12 -2.49 15.41
N ILE A 88 -16.25 -2.66 14.43
CA ILE A 88 -16.62 -2.74 13.02
C ILE A 88 -17.15 -4.14 12.73
N SER A 89 -18.39 -4.24 12.22
CA SER A 89 -19.00 -5.51 11.82
C SER A 89 -19.77 -5.39 10.50
N PHE A 90 -19.40 -6.19 9.51
CA PHE A 90 -20.08 -6.27 8.21
C PHE A 90 -19.72 -7.57 7.47
N SER A 91 -20.48 -7.90 6.43
CA SER A 91 -20.14 -8.96 5.49
C SER A 91 -20.41 -8.52 4.07
N ILE A 92 -19.63 -9.04 3.13
CA ILE A 92 -19.83 -8.93 1.69
C ILE A 92 -19.70 -10.30 1.04
N GLU A 93 -20.56 -10.55 0.06
CA GLU A 93 -20.52 -11.77 -0.73
C GLU A 93 -19.45 -11.68 -1.83
N ALA A 94 -19.06 -12.84 -2.35
CA ALA A 94 -18.18 -12.91 -3.50
C ALA A 94 -18.71 -12.07 -4.68
N ARG A 95 -17.81 -11.36 -5.36
CA ARG A 95 -18.09 -10.49 -6.52
C ARG A 95 -18.89 -9.21 -6.22
N GLN A 96 -19.15 -8.89 -4.96
CA GLN A 96 -19.76 -7.61 -4.59
C GLN A 96 -18.75 -6.45 -4.58
N LYS A 97 -19.26 -5.24 -4.84
CA LYS A 97 -18.53 -3.98 -4.70
C LYS A 97 -18.87 -3.31 -3.37
N LEU A 98 -17.89 -3.27 -2.47
CA LEU A 98 -17.90 -2.54 -1.21
C LEU A 98 -17.33 -1.14 -1.39
N ALA A 99 -18.08 -0.11 -0.99
CA ALA A 99 -17.58 1.27 -0.90
C ALA A 99 -17.42 1.70 0.56
N LEU A 100 -16.22 2.18 0.91
CA LEU A 100 -15.93 2.79 2.20
C LEU A 100 -15.99 4.31 2.06
N VAL A 101 -16.88 4.94 2.81
CA VAL A 101 -17.17 6.39 2.75
C VAL A 101 -17.07 6.99 4.14
N GLY A 102 -16.63 8.24 4.25
CA GLY A 102 -16.47 8.92 5.53
C GLY A 102 -15.46 10.05 5.44
N ARG A 103 -15.42 10.92 6.46
CA ARG A 103 -14.46 12.04 6.50
C ARG A 103 -13.00 11.54 6.58
N THR A 104 -12.06 12.42 6.28
CA THR A 104 -10.63 12.15 6.56
C THR A 104 -10.46 11.84 8.04
N GLY A 105 -9.69 10.80 8.37
CA GLY A 105 -9.51 10.35 9.76
C GLY A 105 -10.57 9.38 10.29
N ALA A 106 -11.62 9.05 9.51
CA ALA A 106 -12.66 8.12 9.96
C ALA A 106 -12.23 6.63 10.07
N GLY A 107 -10.99 6.30 9.68
CA GLY A 107 -10.45 4.92 9.74
C GLY A 107 -10.58 4.09 8.46
N LYS A 108 -10.97 4.68 7.31
CA LYS A 108 -11.15 3.96 6.04
C LYS A 108 -9.89 3.23 5.56
N SER A 109 -8.77 3.95 5.44
CA SER A 109 -7.49 3.37 4.99
C SER A 109 -6.97 2.35 6.01
N THR A 110 -7.15 2.60 7.32
CA THR A 110 -6.82 1.62 8.36
C THR A 110 -7.61 0.32 8.19
N LEU A 111 -8.91 0.40 7.91
CA LEU A 111 -9.73 -0.78 7.62
C LEU A 111 -9.25 -1.50 6.36
N ALA A 112 -8.90 -0.78 5.30
CA ALA A 112 -8.33 -1.38 4.09
C ALA A 112 -7.00 -2.12 4.35
N LEU A 113 -6.10 -1.54 5.14
CA LEU A 113 -4.82 -2.18 5.49
C LEU A 113 -5.01 -3.43 6.36
N LEU A 114 -6.02 -3.44 7.25
CA LEU A 114 -6.41 -4.62 8.01
C LEU A 114 -7.00 -5.72 7.12
N LEU A 115 -7.81 -5.36 6.12
CA LEU A 115 -8.32 -6.32 5.13
C LEU A 115 -7.16 -6.90 4.30
N LEU A 116 -6.17 -6.10 3.90
CA LEU A 116 -4.96 -6.63 3.24
C LEU A 116 -4.07 -7.50 4.17
N GLY A 117 -4.42 -7.60 5.45
CA GLY A 117 -3.66 -8.32 6.46
C GLY A 117 -2.31 -7.68 6.77
N LEU A 118 -2.10 -6.40 6.45
CA LEU A 118 -0.87 -5.67 6.78
C LEU A 118 -0.78 -5.30 8.26
N TYR A 119 -1.94 -5.24 8.93
CA TYR A 119 -2.04 -5.15 10.38
C TYR A 119 -2.87 -6.31 10.91
N LYS A 120 -2.67 -6.62 12.20
CA LYS A 120 -3.50 -7.57 12.92
C LYS A 120 -4.56 -6.83 13.74
N PRO A 121 -5.80 -7.30 13.77
CA PRO A 121 -6.81 -6.78 14.69
C PRO A 121 -6.32 -6.81 16.14
N THR A 122 -6.70 -5.81 16.93
CA THR A 122 -6.50 -5.85 18.39
C THR A 122 -7.55 -6.76 19.04
N GLU A 123 -8.81 -6.65 18.59
CA GLU A 123 -9.92 -7.53 18.97
C GLU A 123 -10.79 -7.83 17.75
N GLY A 124 -11.59 -8.90 17.83
CA GLY A 124 -12.44 -9.36 16.74
C GLY A 124 -11.69 -10.19 15.71
N ARG A 125 -12.35 -10.48 14.57
CA ARG A 125 -11.78 -11.32 13.52
C ARG A 125 -12.24 -10.89 12.13
N ILE A 126 -11.40 -11.21 11.15
CA ILE A 126 -11.68 -11.05 9.72
C ILE A 126 -11.68 -12.46 9.12
N LEU A 127 -12.74 -12.80 8.40
CA LEU A 127 -12.89 -14.08 7.73
C LEU A 127 -12.93 -13.86 6.21
N TYR A 128 -12.22 -14.72 5.50
CA TYR A 128 -12.22 -14.85 4.05
C TYR A 128 -12.84 -16.20 3.70
N ASP A 129 -14.00 -16.21 3.03
CA ASP A 129 -14.72 -17.45 2.73
C ASP A 129 -14.91 -18.36 3.94
N SER A 130 -15.33 -17.74 5.06
CA SER A 130 -15.52 -18.38 6.38
C SER A 130 -14.24 -18.85 7.09
N VAL A 131 -13.06 -18.59 6.55
CA VAL A 131 -11.77 -18.94 7.16
C VAL A 131 -11.14 -17.69 7.79
N SER A 132 -10.75 -17.76 9.06
CA SER A 132 -10.14 -16.64 9.77
C SER A 132 -8.78 -16.26 9.17
N ILE A 133 -8.50 -14.96 9.06
CA ILE A 133 -7.19 -14.43 8.68
C ILE A 133 -6.06 -14.90 9.61
N SER A 134 -6.37 -15.30 10.85
CA SER A 134 -5.39 -15.84 11.79
C SER A 134 -4.94 -17.26 11.45
N ASP A 135 -5.77 -18.00 10.70
CA ASP A 135 -5.56 -19.42 10.37
C ASP A 135 -5.04 -19.61 8.93
N ILE A 136 -4.72 -18.51 8.23
CA ILE A 136 -4.25 -18.48 6.84
C ILE A 136 -2.86 -17.85 6.74
N ASP A 137 -2.00 -18.41 5.89
CA ASP A 137 -0.72 -17.79 5.54
C ASP A 137 -0.96 -16.45 4.80
N LEU A 138 -0.44 -15.36 5.34
CA LEU A 138 -0.67 -14.01 4.81
C LEU A 138 -0.06 -13.80 3.43
N ARG A 139 1.01 -14.54 3.06
CA ARG A 139 1.59 -14.45 1.72
C ARG A 139 0.65 -15.06 0.70
N ASP A 140 0.06 -16.20 1.01
CA ASP A 140 -0.92 -16.86 0.14
C ASP A 140 -2.23 -16.08 0.06
N LEU A 141 -2.65 -15.43 1.16
CA LEU A 141 -3.76 -14.48 1.14
C LEU A 141 -3.47 -13.32 0.18
N ARG A 142 -2.34 -12.62 0.38
CA ARG A 142 -1.99 -11.42 -0.40
C ARG A 142 -1.76 -11.70 -1.88
N ARG A 143 -1.34 -12.92 -2.26
CA ARG A 143 -1.27 -13.35 -3.67
C ARG A 143 -2.62 -13.35 -4.38
N GLN A 144 -3.71 -13.43 -3.64
CA GLN A 144 -5.08 -13.42 -4.17
C GLN A 144 -5.69 -12.02 -4.14
N PHE A 145 -4.97 -11.02 -3.61
CA PHE A 145 -5.35 -9.62 -3.62
C PHE A 145 -4.66 -8.86 -4.75
N GLY A 146 -5.40 -7.95 -5.36
CA GLY A 146 -4.85 -6.80 -6.08
C GLY A 146 -5.04 -5.57 -5.20
N ALA A 147 -4.03 -4.71 -5.09
CA ALA A 147 -4.15 -3.48 -4.31
C ALA A 147 -3.58 -2.30 -5.08
N VAL A 148 -4.35 -1.22 -5.15
CA VAL A 148 -3.90 0.09 -5.61
C VAL A 148 -4.10 1.04 -4.44
N LEU A 149 -2.98 1.44 -3.82
CA LEU A 149 -2.98 2.39 -2.71
C LEU A 149 -2.95 3.82 -3.24
N GLN A 150 -3.19 4.78 -2.35
CA GLN A 150 -3.29 6.21 -2.67
C GLN A 150 -2.07 6.74 -3.46
N GLU A 151 -0.85 6.32 -3.08
CA GLU A 151 0.37 6.63 -3.82
C GLU A 151 0.76 5.46 -4.73
N SER A 152 0.67 5.68 -6.04
CA SER A 152 1.11 4.72 -7.05
C SER A 152 2.61 4.81 -7.27
N PHE A 153 3.37 3.88 -6.70
CA PHE A 153 4.81 3.79 -6.94
C PHE A 153 5.13 2.91 -8.15
N LEU A 154 5.98 3.40 -9.04
CA LEU A 154 6.51 2.66 -10.18
C LEU A 154 8.01 2.44 -9.99
N PHE A 155 8.46 1.23 -10.32
CA PHE A 155 9.86 0.84 -10.20
C PHE A 155 10.60 1.25 -11.47
N TYR A 156 11.89 1.50 -11.32
CA TYR A 156 12.78 1.62 -12.47
C TYR A 156 12.72 0.33 -13.32
N GLY A 157 12.48 0.47 -14.62
CA GLY A 157 12.34 -0.66 -15.55
C GLY A 157 11.35 -0.37 -16.66
N SER A 158 11.08 -1.35 -17.52
CA SER A 158 10.09 -1.17 -18.59
C SER A 158 8.65 -1.17 -18.07
N ILE A 159 7.71 -0.65 -18.87
CA ILE A 159 6.26 -0.77 -18.61
C ILE A 159 5.87 -2.24 -18.40
N ARG A 160 6.40 -3.15 -19.24
CA ARG A 160 6.19 -4.59 -19.11
C ARG A 160 6.62 -5.10 -17.74
N GLN A 161 7.83 -4.77 -17.31
CA GLN A 161 8.37 -5.17 -15.99
C GLN A 161 7.55 -4.60 -14.84
N ASN A 162 7.07 -3.36 -14.99
CA ASN A 162 6.21 -2.73 -14.00
C ASN A 162 4.85 -3.43 -13.88
N ILE A 163 4.22 -3.85 -14.97
CA ILE A 163 2.94 -4.59 -14.91
C ILE A 163 3.21 -6.01 -14.36
N ALA A 164 4.22 -6.70 -14.89
CA ALA A 164 4.58 -8.07 -14.52
C ALA A 164 5.41 -8.17 -13.22
N PHE A 165 5.35 -7.18 -12.34
CA PHE A 165 6.22 -7.07 -11.18
C PHE A 165 6.20 -8.31 -10.27
N ILE A 166 5.01 -8.89 -10.06
CA ILE A 166 4.83 -10.07 -9.20
C ILE A 166 5.38 -11.34 -9.85
N ASN A 167 5.29 -11.44 -11.19
CA ASN A 167 5.76 -12.59 -11.96
C ASN A 167 6.37 -12.12 -13.29
N PRO A 168 7.70 -11.96 -13.36
CA PRO A 168 8.40 -11.49 -14.56
C PRO A 168 8.23 -12.39 -15.80
N HIS A 169 7.78 -13.63 -15.61
CA HIS A 169 7.56 -14.61 -16.67
C HIS A 169 6.12 -14.62 -17.21
N LEU A 170 5.29 -13.66 -16.81
CA LEU A 170 3.94 -13.52 -17.38
C LEU A 170 4.00 -13.34 -18.90
N PRO A 171 3.13 -14.03 -19.65
CA PRO A 171 3.05 -13.88 -21.09
C PRO A 171 2.62 -12.44 -21.44
N LEU A 172 3.07 -11.95 -22.59
CA LEU A 172 2.80 -10.57 -22.99
C LEU A 172 1.30 -10.34 -23.22
N GLU A 173 0.56 -11.37 -23.62
CA GLU A 173 -0.88 -11.33 -23.81
C GLU A 173 -1.63 -10.96 -22.53
N ASP A 174 -1.26 -11.54 -21.39
CA ASP A 174 -1.87 -11.22 -20.08
C ASP A 174 -1.57 -9.77 -19.67
N ILE A 175 -0.35 -9.31 -19.96
CA ILE A 175 0.08 -7.93 -19.70
C ILE A 175 -0.73 -6.95 -20.56
N ILE A 176 -0.97 -7.28 -21.82
CA ILE A 176 -1.80 -6.49 -22.74
C ILE A 176 -3.26 -6.51 -22.29
N GLU A 177 -3.80 -7.66 -21.89
CA GLU A 177 -5.16 -7.78 -21.35
C GLU A 177 -5.35 -6.86 -20.14
N ALA A 178 -4.43 -6.91 -19.17
CA ALA A 178 -4.47 -6.05 -17.98
C ALA A 178 -4.39 -4.56 -18.34
N ALA A 179 -3.51 -4.18 -19.27
CA ALA A 179 -3.39 -2.79 -19.73
C ALA A 179 -4.64 -2.30 -20.48
N ARG A 180 -5.36 -3.17 -21.18
CA ARG A 180 -6.64 -2.84 -21.83
C ARG A 180 -7.75 -2.66 -20.80
N ILE A 181 -7.85 -3.54 -19.81
CA ILE A 181 -8.81 -3.39 -18.70
C ILE A 181 -8.58 -2.07 -17.98
N ALA A 182 -7.31 -1.72 -17.72
CA ALA A 182 -6.93 -0.44 -17.12
C ALA A 182 -6.98 0.77 -18.06
N ALA A 183 -7.41 0.60 -19.32
CA ALA A 183 -7.54 1.67 -20.32
C ALA A 183 -6.24 2.48 -20.57
N ILE A 184 -5.08 1.82 -20.59
CA ILE A 184 -3.78 2.46 -20.86
C ILE A 184 -3.04 1.86 -22.07
N HIS A 185 -3.53 0.76 -22.63
CA HIS A 185 -2.90 0.08 -23.77
C HIS A 185 -2.57 1.01 -24.95
N ASP A 186 -3.54 1.84 -25.37
CA ASP A 186 -3.38 2.71 -26.54
C ASP A 186 -2.32 3.79 -26.30
N GLU A 187 -2.24 4.33 -25.08
CA GLU A 187 -1.19 5.29 -24.70
C GLU A 187 0.18 4.63 -24.65
N ILE A 188 0.28 3.38 -24.15
CA ILE A 188 1.54 2.62 -24.16
C ILE A 188 2.01 2.44 -25.61
N MET A 189 1.10 2.08 -26.52
CA MET A 189 1.43 1.88 -27.94
C MET A 189 1.85 3.16 -28.67
N GLN A 190 1.50 4.34 -28.14
CA GLN A 190 1.97 5.63 -28.66
C GLN A 190 3.37 6.01 -28.15
N MET A 191 3.90 5.31 -27.14
CA MET A 191 5.25 5.55 -26.64
C MET A 191 6.29 4.95 -27.60
N PRO A 192 7.50 5.55 -27.72
CA PRO A 192 8.50 5.15 -28.71
C PRO A 192 8.87 3.66 -28.70
N MET A 193 8.85 3.03 -27.52
CA MET A 193 9.23 1.62 -27.32
C MET A 193 8.06 0.75 -26.85
N GLY A 194 6.81 1.24 -26.92
CA GLY A 194 5.65 0.48 -26.47
C GLY A 194 5.80 0.02 -25.01
N TYR A 195 5.54 -1.27 -24.77
CA TYR A 195 5.73 -1.92 -23.47
C TYR A 195 7.18 -2.00 -22.98
N GLU A 196 8.16 -1.80 -23.86
CA GLU A 196 9.58 -1.75 -23.50
C GLU A 196 10.06 -0.31 -23.19
N THR A 197 9.15 0.66 -23.20
CA THR A 197 9.45 2.02 -22.75
C THR A 197 9.92 1.99 -21.30
N LEU A 198 11.11 2.53 -21.06
CA LEU A 198 11.71 2.61 -19.73
C LEU A 198 11.05 3.71 -18.91
N ILE A 199 10.71 3.37 -17.68
CA ILE A 199 10.17 4.27 -16.68
C ILE A 199 11.24 4.52 -15.62
N ALA A 200 11.49 5.79 -15.31
CA ALA A 200 12.33 6.17 -14.19
C ALA A 200 11.65 5.88 -12.84
N GLU A 201 12.43 5.73 -11.77
CA GLU A 201 11.89 5.46 -10.44
C GLU A 201 10.83 6.52 -10.04
N GLY A 202 9.73 6.06 -9.42
CA GLY A 202 8.58 6.91 -9.09
C GLY A 202 7.71 7.32 -10.27
N GLY A 203 8.01 6.86 -11.49
CA GLY A 203 7.20 7.18 -12.68
C GLY A 203 7.39 8.61 -13.17
N ILE A 204 8.60 9.17 -13.01
CA ILE A 204 8.95 10.49 -13.53
C ILE A 204 8.76 10.49 -15.06
N GLY A 205 8.00 11.46 -15.58
CA GLY A 205 7.67 11.56 -17.01
C GLY A 205 6.29 11.01 -17.39
N LEU A 206 5.58 10.35 -16.46
CA LEU A 206 4.19 9.95 -16.65
C LEU A 206 3.24 10.93 -15.96
N SER A 207 2.07 11.15 -16.55
CA SER A 207 0.98 11.86 -15.89
C SER A 207 0.45 11.07 -14.68
N GLY A 208 -0.20 11.74 -13.74
CA GLY A 208 -0.82 11.08 -12.58
C GLY A 208 -1.82 9.98 -12.99
N GLY A 209 -2.64 10.24 -14.01
CA GLY A 209 -3.59 9.27 -14.55
C GLY A 209 -2.92 8.06 -15.19
N GLN A 210 -1.81 8.24 -15.92
CA GLN A 210 -1.02 7.14 -16.48
C GLN A 210 -0.40 6.27 -15.39
N ARG A 211 0.23 6.87 -14.37
CA ARG A 211 0.79 6.11 -13.25
C ARG A 211 -0.27 5.27 -12.56
N GLN A 212 -1.43 5.87 -12.33
CA GLN A 212 -2.57 5.23 -11.69
C GLN A 212 -3.12 4.06 -12.52
N ARG A 213 -3.39 4.25 -13.82
CA ARG A 213 -3.82 3.17 -14.72
C ARG A 213 -2.78 2.05 -14.81
N LEU A 214 -1.48 2.39 -14.81
CA LEU A 214 -0.42 1.38 -14.80
C LEU A 214 -0.40 0.57 -13.49
N SER A 215 -0.62 1.23 -12.35
CA SER A 215 -0.79 0.53 -11.06
C SER A 215 -2.04 -0.34 -11.02
N ILE A 216 -3.14 0.08 -11.64
CA ILE A 216 -4.34 -0.76 -11.80
C ILE A 216 -4.00 -2.00 -12.64
N ALA A 217 -3.33 -1.83 -13.78
CA ALA A 217 -2.90 -2.95 -14.62
C ALA A 217 -2.02 -3.94 -13.84
N ARG A 218 -1.03 -3.44 -13.08
CA ARG A 218 -0.21 -4.27 -12.17
C ARG A 218 -1.05 -5.02 -11.14
N ALA A 219 -2.05 -4.37 -10.56
CA ALA A 219 -2.87 -4.96 -9.51
C ALA A 219 -3.81 -6.08 -10.02
N ILE A 220 -4.16 -6.07 -11.31
CA ILE A 220 -5.13 -7.03 -11.89
C ILE A 220 -4.50 -8.10 -12.79
N VAL A 221 -3.23 -7.97 -13.18
CA VAL A 221 -2.59 -8.88 -14.15
C VAL A 221 -2.63 -10.35 -13.70
N HIS A 222 -2.57 -10.60 -12.38
CA HIS A 222 -2.65 -11.94 -11.80
C HIS A 222 -4.09 -12.40 -11.49
N LYS A 223 -5.10 -11.67 -11.96
CA LYS A 223 -6.53 -11.99 -11.83
C LYS A 223 -6.95 -12.24 -10.37
N PRO A 224 -6.79 -11.24 -9.47
CA PRO A 224 -7.04 -11.40 -8.04
C PRO A 224 -8.52 -11.71 -7.74
N ALA A 225 -8.75 -12.45 -6.66
CA ALA A 225 -10.09 -12.72 -6.14
C ALA A 225 -10.71 -11.46 -5.50
N ILE A 226 -9.86 -10.64 -4.87
CA ILE A 226 -10.26 -9.40 -4.19
C ILE A 226 -9.39 -8.25 -4.69
N LEU A 227 -10.00 -7.15 -5.11
CA LEU A 227 -9.30 -5.94 -5.54
C LEU A 227 -9.61 -4.78 -4.61
N LEU A 228 -8.57 -4.19 -4.02
CA LEU A 228 -8.66 -3.02 -3.17
C LEU A 228 -8.17 -1.77 -3.91
N LEU A 229 -9.01 -0.74 -3.93
CA LEU A 229 -8.75 0.53 -4.61
C LEU A 229 -8.88 1.68 -3.60
N ASP A 230 -7.75 2.27 -3.19
CA ASP A 230 -7.72 3.45 -2.34
C ASP A 230 -7.46 4.69 -3.20
N GLU A 231 -8.51 5.51 -3.43
CA GLU A 231 -8.46 6.68 -4.31
C GLU A 231 -7.90 6.41 -5.72
N ALA A 232 -8.01 5.16 -6.20
CA ALA A 232 -7.36 4.67 -7.41
C ALA A 232 -7.89 5.25 -8.74
N THR A 233 -8.81 6.21 -8.71
CA THR A 233 -9.33 6.92 -9.90
C THR A 233 -9.30 8.44 -9.75
N SER A 234 -8.70 8.97 -8.67
CA SER A 234 -8.71 10.40 -8.34
C SER A 234 -8.07 11.29 -9.41
N HIS A 235 -7.09 10.78 -10.15
CA HIS A 235 -6.36 11.51 -11.20
C HIS A 235 -6.92 11.26 -12.61
N LEU A 236 -8.03 10.54 -12.72
CA LEU A 236 -8.67 10.23 -14.00
C LEU A 236 -9.79 11.24 -14.31
N ASP A 237 -9.93 11.56 -15.60
CA ASP A 237 -11.13 12.18 -16.11
C ASP A 237 -12.32 11.21 -16.01
N ALA A 238 -13.54 11.75 -16.02
CA ALA A 238 -14.75 10.97 -15.78
C ALA A 238 -15.00 9.87 -16.82
N VAL A 239 -14.59 10.08 -18.08
CA VAL A 239 -14.82 9.12 -19.17
C VAL A 239 -13.89 7.93 -19.01
N THR A 240 -12.61 8.19 -18.72
CA THR A 240 -11.66 7.12 -18.45
C THR A 240 -12.00 6.36 -17.17
N GLU A 241 -12.40 7.06 -16.10
CA GLU A 241 -12.82 6.43 -14.85
C GLU A 241 -13.98 5.45 -15.06
N ASP A 242 -15.01 5.86 -15.79
CA ASP A 242 -16.17 5.01 -16.08
C ASP A 242 -15.80 3.80 -16.96
N THR A 243 -14.89 4.01 -17.93
CA THR A 243 -14.36 2.91 -18.76
C THR A 243 -13.63 1.87 -17.91
N VAL A 244 -12.75 2.31 -17.00
CA VAL A 244 -12.03 1.41 -16.10
C VAL A 244 -12.98 0.69 -15.14
N ASP A 245 -13.94 1.39 -14.51
CA ASP A 245 -14.90 0.74 -13.59
C ASP A 245 -15.76 -0.30 -14.32
N ARG A 246 -16.19 -0.01 -15.56
CA ARG A 246 -16.91 -0.96 -16.42
C ARG A 246 -16.07 -2.18 -16.75
N ASN A 247 -14.80 -2.00 -17.13
CA ASN A 247 -13.91 -3.12 -17.43
C ASN A 247 -13.64 -3.98 -16.19
N LEU A 248 -13.44 -3.34 -15.03
CA LEU A 248 -13.22 -4.02 -13.75
C LEU A 248 -14.45 -4.78 -13.25
N ASN A 249 -15.66 -4.25 -13.47
CA ASN A 249 -16.94 -4.92 -13.13
C ASN A 249 -17.05 -6.32 -13.76
N VAL A 250 -16.54 -6.50 -14.97
CA VAL A 250 -16.68 -7.74 -15.74
C VAL A 250 -15.60 -8.76 -15.35
N GLN A 251 -14.37 -8.28 -15.14
CA GLN A 251 -13.16 -9.12 -15.09
C GLN A 251 -12.71 -9.47 -13.66
N VAL A 252 -13.05 -8.66 -12.66
CA VAL A 252 -12.54 -8.81 -11.29
C VAL A 252 -13.65 -9.27 -10.34
N GLY A 253 -13.29 -10.08 -9.34
CA GLY A 253 -14.20 -10.60 -8.33
C GLY A 253 -14.68 -9.53 -7.35
N THR A 254 -14.44 -9.74 -6.06
CA THR A 254 -14.86 -8.82 -5.00
C THR A 254 -14.04 -7.54 -5.04
N ARG A 255 -14.67 -6.38 -4.84
CA ARG A 255 -14.00 -5.08 -4.90
C ARG A 255 -14.24 -4.27 -3.65
N ILE A 256 -13.18 -3.68 -3.12
CA ILE A 256 -13.21 -2.78 -1.97
C ILE A 256 -12.69 -1.43 -2.45
N VAL A 257 -13.51 -0.40 -2.38
CA VAL A 257 -13.14 0.93 -2.87
C VAL A 257 -13.26 1.95 -1.74
N ILE A 258 -12.18 2.65 -1.44
CA ILE A 258 -12.22 3.84 -0.59
C ILE A 258 -12.54 5.02 -1.51
N ALA A 259 -13.76 5.53 -1.38
CA ALA A 259 -14.30 6.42 -2.39
C ALA A 259 -14.30 7.88 -1.90
N HIS A 260 -13.74 8.75 -2.74
CA HIS A 260 -13.76 10.20 -2.60
C HIS A 260 -14.54 10.89 -3.73
N ARG A 261 -15.13 10.12 -4.66
CA ARG A 261 -16.01 10.58 -5.75
C ARG A 261 -17.38 9.92 -5.67
N LEU A 262 -18.43 10.67 -6.00
CA LEU A 262 -19.81 10.20 -5.89
C LEU A 262 -20.12 9.09 -6.90
N SER A 263 -19.59 9.20 -8.12
CA SER A 263 -19.71 8.21 -9.20
C SER A 263 -19.28 6.81 -8.74
N THR A 264 -18.16 6.73 -8.03
CA THR A 264 -17.60 5.47 -7.53
C THR A 264 -18.48 4.82 -6.45
N ILE A 265 -19.19 5.64 -5.67
CA ILE A 265 -20.03 5.21 -4.54
C ILE A 265 -21.41 4.73 -5.01
N GLN A 266 -22.00 5.39 -6.01
CA GLN A 266 -23.37 5.12 -6.45
C GLN A 266 -23.60 3.67 -6.92
N ASN A 267 -22.58 3.08 -7.54
CA ASN A 267 -22.63 1.73 -8.11
C ASN A 267 -22.21 0.61 -7.14
N ALA A 268 -22.05 0.91 -5.84
CA ALA A 268 -21.65 -0.09 -4.85
C ALA A 268 -22.84 -0.95 -4.38
N ASP A 269 -22.61 -2.25 -4.24
CA ASP A 269 -23.59 -3.20 -3.70
C ASP A 269 -23.80 -3.00 -2.19
N LEU A 270 -22.73 -2.61 -1.50
CA LEU A 270 -22.74 -2.22 -0.09
C LEU A 270 -21.89 -0.97 0.11
N ILE A 271 -22.47 0.04 0.74
CA ILE A 271 -21.76 1.23 1.21
C ILE A 271 -21.65 1.14 2.72
N LEU A 272 -20.44 1.33 3.25
CA LEU A 272 -20.19 1.52 4.67
C LEU A 272 -19.79 2.96 4.91
N VAL A 273 -20.54 3.62 5.78
CA VAL A 273 -20.27 5.00 6.17
C VAL A 273 -19.60 4.98 7.53
N LEU A 274 -18.34 5.40 7.55
CA LEU A 274 -17.50 5.44 8.74
C LEU A 274 -17.45 6.85 9.34
N GLU A 275 -17.59 6.91 10.65
CA GLU A 275 -17.38 8.11 11.47
C GLU A 275 -16.73 7.70 12.80
N ASP A 276 -15.64 8.39 13.18
CA ASP A 276 -14.87 8.17 14.42
C ASP A 276 -14.53 6.70 14.72
N GLY A 277 -14.25 5.93 13.67
CA GLY A 277 -13.88 4.53 13.76
C GLY A 277 -15.04 3.55 13.87
N ARG A 278 -16.28 3.98 13.63
CA ARG A 278 -17.50 3.15 13.69
C ARG A 278 -18.26 3.18 12.38
N ILE A 279 -18.99 2.11 12.07
CA ILE A 279 -19.99 2.14 10.98
C ILE A 279 -21.25 2.81 11.53
N VAL A 280 -21.55 4.02 11.04
CA VAL A 280 -22.76 4.76 11.42
C VAL A 280 -23.93 4.44 10.50
N GLU A 281 -23.67 4.14 9.23
CA GLU A 281 -24.68 3.73 8.26
C GLU A 281 -24.13 2.65 7.33
N LYS A 282 -25.02 1.76 6.90
CA LYS A 282 -24.75 0.77 5.86
C LYS A 282 -25.97 0.48 5.00
N GLY A 283 -25.76 0.24 3.71
CA GLY A 283 -26.81 -0.08 2.75
C GLY A 283 -26.44 0.30 1.32
N ARG A 284 -27.41 0.28 0.42
CA ARG A 284 -27.25 0.75 -0.97
C ARG A 284 -27.40 2.25 -1.08
N HIS A 285 -26.91 2.84 -2.17
CA HIS A 285 -26.98 4.30 -2.40
C HIS A 285 -28.40 4.86 -2.22
N GLN A 286 -29.39 4.25 -2.88
CA GLN A 286 -30.78 4.71 -2.84
C GLN A 286 -31.39 4.62 -1.43
N GLU A 287 -31.06 3.57 -0.68
CA GLU A 287 -31.51 3.36 0.70
C GLU A 287 -30.93 4.41 1.65
N LEU A 288 -29.63 4.71 1.52
CA LEU A 288 -28.97 5.70 2.37
C LEU A 288 -29.42 7.13 2.04
N MET A 289 -29.67 7.44 0.76
CA MET A 289 -30.20 8.74 0.35
C MET A 289 -31.61 9.01 0.90
N SER A 290 -32.46 7.98 1.00
CA SER A 290 -33.83 8.12 1.50
C SER A 290 -33.91 8.36 3.01
N ARG A 291 -32.95 7.82 3.78
CA ARG A 291 -32.86 7.97 5.24
C ARG A 291 -32.51 9.39 5.71
N LYS A 292 -32.04 10.27 4.81
CA LYS A 292 -31.62 11.65 5.11
C LYS A 292 -30.59 11.75 6.26
N GLY A 293 -29.76 10.73 6.43
CA GLY A 293 -28.72 10.68 7.45
C GLY A 293 -27.38 11.28 6.99
N TYR A 294 -26.32 10.90 7.71
CA TYR A 294 -24.94 11.35 7.51
C TYR A 294 -24.44 11.10 6.08
N TYR A 295 -24.80 9.96 5.48
CA TYR A 295 -24.45 9.67 4.09
C TYR A 295 -24.91 10.76 3.13
N ARG A 296 -26.17 11.18 3.25
CA ARG A 296 -26.76 12.19 2.37
C ARG A 296 -26.04 13.53 2.51
N ASP A 297 -25.63 13.89 3.72
CA ASP A 297 -24.91 15.14 3.96
C ASP A 297 -23.49 15.10 3.38
N LEU A 298 -22.79 13.96 3.48
CA LEU A 298 -21.53 13.75 2.76
C LEU A 298 -21.70 13.91 1.25
N VAL A 299 -22.75 13.30 0.67
CA VAL A 299 -23.05 13.41 -0.76
C VAL A 299 -23.30 14.87 -1.17
N LYS A 300 -24.07 15.64 -0.39
CA LYS A 300 -24.32 17.06 -0.68
C LYS A 300 -23.03 17.88 -0.68
N ILE A 301 -22.14 17.66 0.30
CA ILE A 301 -20.84 18.36 0.37
C ILE A 301 -20.00 18.06 -0.88
N GLN A 302 -20.03 16.81 -1.34
CA GLN A 302 -19.28 16.35 -2.50
C GLN A 302 -19.80 16.96 -3.82
N ILE A 303 -21.13 17.05 -3.97
CA ILE A 303 -21.78 17.73 -5.11
C ILE A 303 -21.46 19.23 -5.09
N GLY A 304 -21.49 19.86 -3.91
CA GLY A 304 -21.14 21.28 -3.75
C GLY A 304 -19.69 21.59 -4.12
N ARG A 305 -18.74 20.69 -3.81
CA ARG A 305 -17.32 20.84 -4.21
C ARG A 305 -17.09 20.64 -5.71
N GLY A 306 -17.84 19.74 -6.36
CA GLY A 306 -17.74 19.54 -7.81
C GLY A 306 -18.20 20.74 -8.65
N SER A 307 -18.98 21.65 -8.05
CA SER A 307 -19.52 22.85 -8.72
C SER A 307 -18.59 24.07 -8.63
N GLY A 308 -17.53 24.02 -7.80
CA GLY A 308 -16.64 25.15 -7.52
C GLY A 308 -15.26 25.08 -8.17
N ALA A 309 -14.98 24.05 -8.99
CA ALA A 309 -13.71 23.88 -9.70
C ALA A 309 -13.76 24.31 -11.18
N GLN A 310 -14.83 25.01 -11.59
CA GLN A 310 -14.93 25.71 -12.87
C GLN A 310 -15.03 27.22 -12.58
N GLY A 311 -13.90 27.83 -12.25
CA GLY A 311 -13.74 29.27 -12.05
C GLY A 311 -12.30 29.67 -12.34
#